data_AF-A0A966V337-F1
#
_entry.id   AF-A0A966V337-F1
#
_cell.length_a   1.000
_cell.length_b   1.000
_cell.length_c   1.000
_cell.angle_alpha   90.00
_cell.angle_beta   90.00
_cell.angle_gamma   90.00
#
_symmetry.space_group_name_H-M   'P 1'
#
loop_
_entity.id
_entity.type
_entity.pdbx_description
1 polymer ?
#
loop_
_entity_poly.entity_id
_entity_poly.type
_entity_poly.pdbx_seq_one_letter_code
_entity_poly.pdbx_strand_id
1 'polypeptide(L)'
;MKLLPQPEALRESRLGWADLLVTLVVLTVLGLIARGGSEAMVSFQPPDVSPTVSLDPRNLPDYALRSSLRMFVALGCSTLFTLVYGSLAAHNRRAEKVLIPLLDILQSVPVLGFLSITVTGFIALFPGSLVGLEAASIFAIFTSQVWNMTFSFYQSLRTVPKELTEAASLYRLSRWQRFSRLELPSATIPLLWNAMMAISVLNSSYTLPGIGSYVAAAVEARDLRALAWAVVTMAVVILLVDQLFWRPLVAWSDRFRLEQSGGGETPSSWVLDLMRSARIPTLVGTALAPAGEAIDRLLSALLGSDNERSGEPPAPRSERLFNLGVLLAVGGLLATLIHFILVTVGPAEVGSAVLKGLHTLVRVLLVLLFAS
;
A
#
# COMPACT_ATOMS: atom_id res chain seq x y z
N MET A 1 18.09 46.45 -4.71
CA MET A 1 17.81 46.41 -3.27
C MET A 1 17.78 44.96 -2.83
N LYS A 2 18.79 44.50 -2.08
CA LYS A 2 18.83 43.16 -1.49
C LYS A 2 17.81 43.13 -0.34
N LEU A 3 16.78 42.30 -0.45
CA LEU A 3 15.88 42.00 0.66
C LEU A 3 16.72 41.34 1.75
N LEU A 4 16.92 42.05 2.86
CA LEU A 4 17.56 41.53 4.05
C LEU A 4 16.75 40.32 4.55
N PRO A 5 17.40 39.20 4.92
CA PRO A 5 16.71 38.11 5.60
C PRO A 5 16.14 38.63 6.93
N GLN A 6 14.85 38.38 7.17
CA GLN A 6 14.17 38.77 8.40
C GLN A 6 14.80 38.04 9.62
N PRO A 7 14.89 38.69 10.79
CA PRO A 7 15.62 38.19 11.96
C PRO A 7 14.85 37.12 12.76
N GLU A 8 14.03 36.29 12.13
CA GLU A 8 13.45 35.11 12.81
C GLU A 8 14.44 33.93 12.89
N ALA A 9 15.55 34.00 12.15
CA ALA A 9 16.59 32.97 12.10
C ALA A 9 17.44 32.81 13.38
N LEU A 10 17.19 33.63 14.42
CA LEU A 10 17.95 33.62 15.68
C LEU A 10 17.05 33.44 16.90
N ARG A 11 16.01 32.59 16.82
CA ARG A 11 15.40 32.05 18.04
C ARG A 11 16.35 30.99 18.61
N GLU A 12 17.26 31.44 19.48
CA GLU A 12 18.06 30.59 20.38
C GLU A 12 17.10 29.66 21.15
N SER A 13 16.88 28.45 20.65
CA SER A 13 15.83 27.56 21.14
C SER A 13 16.43 26.48 22.02
N ARG A 14 16.34 26.73 23.34
CA ARG A 14 16.44 25.71 24.39
C ARG A 14 15.42 24.60 24.11
N LEU A 15 15.71 23.36 24.50
CA LEU A 15 14.74 22.25 24.44
C LEU A 15 13.41 22.73 25.05
N GLY A 16 12.36 22.73 24.23
CA GLY A 16 11.03 23.19 24.63
C GLY A 16 10.14 22.04 25.08
N TRP A 17 8.98 22.38 25.65
CA TRP A 17 7.92 21.40 25.94
C TRP A 17 7.46 20.63 24.69
N ALA A 18 7.53 21.26 23.51
CA ALA A 18 7.26 20.60 22.23
C ALA A 18 8.22 19.44 21.94
N ASP A 19 9.51 19.59 22.27
CA ASP A 19 10.51 18.53 22.09
C ASP A 19 10.25 17.33 23.00
N LEU A 20 9.88 17.58 24.26
CA LEU A 20 9.48 16.55 25.21
C LEU A 20 8.24 15.79 24.73
N LEU A 21 7.21 16.49 24.26
CA LEU A 21 5.99 15.88 23.73
C LEU A 21 6.27 15.04 22.48
N VAL A 22 7.04 15.55 21.52
CA VAL A 22 7.42 14.79 20.32
C VAL A 22 8.22 13.54 20.69
N THR A 23 9.19 13.66 21.60
CA THR A 23 9.99 12.52 22.05
C THR A 23 9.13 11.46 22.72
N LEU A 24 8.23 11.88 23.62
CA LEU A 24 7.33 10.97 24.31
C LEU A 24 6.42 10.23 23.31
N VAL A 25 5.83 10.93 22.34
CA VAL A 25 4.99 10.32 21.31
C VAL A 25 5.78 9.32 20.48
N VAL A 26 6.98 9.69 20.02
CA VAL A 26 7.83 8.79 19.21
C VAL A 26 8.23 7.56 20.01
N LEU A 27 8.66 7.70 21.27
CA LEU A 27 9.01 6.57 22.13
C LEU A 27 7.81 5.68 22.42
N THR A 28 6.62 6.26 22.60
CA THR A 28 5.38 5.50 22.80
C THR A 28 5.06 4.66 21.56
N VAL A 29 5.12 5.25 20.36
CA VAL A 29 4.89 4.53 19.10
C VAL A 29 5.91 3.41 18.91
N LEU A 30 7.20 3.68 19.14
CA LEU A 30 8.25 2.66 19.05
C LEU A 30 8.04 1.52 20.06
N GLY A 31 7.65 1.85 21.29
CA GLY A 31 7.32 0.86 22.32
C GLY A 31 6.13 -0.03 21.94
N LEU A 32 5.09 0.56 21.34
CA LEU A 32 3.92 -0.18 20.84
C LEU A 32 4.32 -1.12 19.70
N ILE A 33 5.14 -0.67 18.75
CA ILE A 33 5.66 -1.50 17.65
C ILE A 33 6.50 -2.66 18.19
N ALA A 34 7.42 -2.37 19.11
CA ALA A 34 8.30 -3.38 19.71
C ALA A 34 7.49 -4.44 20.48
N ARG A 35 6.47 -4.01 21.24
CA ARG A 35 5.59 -4.91 21.99
C ARG A 35 4.82 -5.84 21.03
N GLY A 36 4.10 -5.29 20.06
CA GLY A 36 3.33 -6.12 19.13
C GLY A 36 4.20 -7.03 18.25
N GLY A 37 5.42 -6.60 17.90
CA GLY A 37 6.40 -7.44 17.20
C GLY A 37 6.92 -8.60 18.05
N SER A 38 7.20 -8.37 19.33
CA SER A 38 7.69 -9.41 20.25
C SER A 38 6.67 -10.51 20.52
N GLU A 39 5.39 -10.17 20.56
CA GLU A 39 4.29 -11.11 20.78
C GLU A 39 4.00 -11.99 19.54
N ALA A 40 4.37 -11.53 18.34
CA ALA A 40 4.28 -12.32 17.10
C ALA A 40 5.35 -13.42 16.99
N MET A 41 6.42 -13.35 17.80
CA MET A 41 7.54 -14.32 17.80
C MET A 41 7.31 -15.52 18.75
N VAL A 42 6.17 -15.61 19.42
CA VAL A 42 5.86 -16.73 20.32
C VAL A 42 5.54 -18.00 19.50
N SER A 43 6.21 -19.10 19.84
CA SER A 43 6.07 -20.41 19.16
C SER A 43 4.67 -21.00 19.34
N PHE A 44 4.10 -21.58 18.27
CA PHE A 44 2.73 -22.11 18.26
C PHE A 44 2.69 -23.53 17.68
N GLN A 45 2.33 -24.52 18.48
CA GLN A 45 2.17 -25.90 18.02
C GLN A 45 0.67 -26.26 17.96
N PRO A 46 0.06 -26.42 16.76
CA PRO A 46 -1.22 -27.13 16.63
C PRO A 46 -1.03 -28.60 17.03
N PRO A 47 -1.96 -29.26 17.77
CA PRO A 47 -3.40 -28.95 17.84
C PRO A 47 -3.91 -28.40 19.19
N ASP A 48 -3.07 -28.19 20.20
CA ASP A 48 -3.53 -27.98 21.59
C ASP A 48 -3.97 -26.55 21.93
N VAL A 49 -3.72 -25.57 21.08
CA VAL A 49 -4.09 -24.17 21.31
C VAL A 49 -4.89 -23.64 20.14
N SER A 50 -6.20 -23.85 20.13
CA SER A 50 -7.07 -22.91 19.40
C SER A 50 -7.00 -21.59 20.16
N PRO A 51 -6.61 -20.45 19.54
CA PRO A 51 -6.62 -19.18 20.25
C PRO A 51 -8.07 -18.84 20.60
N THR A 52 -8.47 -19.17 21.83
CA THR A 52 -9.76 -18.74 22.38
C THR A 52 -9.65 -17.24 22.56
N VAL A 53 -10.40 -16.51 21.74
CA VAL A 53 -10.42 -15.05 21.80
C VAL A 53 -11.16 -14.67 23.08
N SER A 54 -10.46 -14.03 24.01
CA SER A 54 -11.07 -13.58 25.25
C SER A 54 -11.92 -12.35 24.98
N LEU A 55 -13.16 -12.37 25.45
CA LEU A 55 -14.09 -11.24 25.33
C LEU A 55 -13.90 -10.16 26.42
N ASP A 56 -12.89 -10.29 27.30
CA ASP A 56 -12.58 -9.25 28.28
C ASP A 56 -12.15 -7.94 27.57
N PRO A 57 -12.83 -6.80 27.83
CA PRO A 57 -12.49 -5.51 27.25
C PRO A 57 -11.03 -5.07 27.48
N ARG A 58 -10.35 -5.59 28.51
CA ARG A 58 -8.95 -5.29 28.78
C ARG A 58 -7.98 -5.80 27.71
N ASN A 59 -8.40 -6.78 26.91
CA ASN A 59 -7.59 -7.33 25.81
C ASN A 59 -7.76 -6.55 24.50
N LEU A 60 -8.76 -5.68 24.41
CA LEU A 60 -9.03 -4.87 23.20
C LEU A 60 -7.86 -3.99 22.76
N PRO A 61 -7.09 -3.32 23.65
CA PRO A 61 -5.92 -2.54 23.23
C PRO A 61 -4.84 -3.40 22.56
N ASP A 62 -4.65 -4.63 23.02
CA ASP A 62 -3.67 -5.56 22.45
C ASP A 62 -4.13 -6.06 21.07
N TYR A 63 -5.39 -6.49 20.98
CA TYR A 63 -6.02 -6.90 19.73
C TYR A 63 -6.05 -5.75 18.70
N ALA A 64 -6.25 -4.52 19.15
CA ALA A 64 -6.14 -3.32 18.34
C ALA A 64 -4.73 -3.12 17.80
N LEU A 65 -3.74 -3.17 18.68
CA LEU A 65 -2.33 -3.00 18.31
C LEU A 65 -1.90 -4.02 17.26
N ARG A 66 -2.22 -5.30 17.45
CA ARG A 66 -1.87 -6.37 16.49
C ARG A 66 -2.51 -6.16 15.13
N SER A 67 -3.81 -5.83 15.09
CA SER A 67 -4.50 -5.50 13.84
C SER A 67 -3.89 -4.28 13.14
N SER A 68 -3.61 -3.20 13.88
CA SER A 68 -3.00 -1.99 13.33
C SER A 68 -1.59 -2.24 12.78
N LEU A 69 -0.75 -3.00 13.50
CA LEU A 69 0.60 -3.33 13.03
C LEU A 69 0.56 -4.14 11.74
N ARG A 70 -0.30 -5.16 11.67
CA ARG A 70 -0.48 -5.98 10.46
C ARG A 70 -0.83 -5.12 9.24
N MET A 71 -1.75 -4.19 9.45
CA MET A 71 -2.20 -3.25 8.45
C MET A 71 -1.09 -2.30 7.98
N PHE A 72 -0.33 -1.70 8.90
CA PHE A 72 0.80 -0.82 8.55
C PHE A 72 1.94 -1.56 7.85
N VAL A 73 2.26 -2.79 8.28
CA VAL A 73 3.25 -3.63 7.61
C VAL A 73 2.81 -3.92 6.18
N ALA A 74 1.56 -4.35 6.00
CA ALA A 74 1.03 -4.62 4.68
C ALA A 74 0.97 -3.35 3.80
N LEU A 75 0.61 -2.19 4.36
CA LEU A 75 0.66 -0.91 3.67
C LEU A 75 2.08 -0.59 3.19
N GLY A 76 3.09 -0.73 4.07
CA GLY A 76 4.49 -0.55 3.71
C GLY A 76 4.94 -1.46 2.57
N CYS A 77 4.59 -2.75 2.63
CA CYS A 77 4.85 -3.72 1.56
C CYS A 77 4.16 -3.32 0.25
N SER A 78 2.89 -2.90 0.30
CA SER A 78 2.14 -2.44 -0.86
C SER A 78 2.75 -1.18 -1.45
N THR A 79 3.19 -0.22 -0.62
CA THR A 79 3.82 1.01 -1.09
C THR A 79 5.14 0.71 -1.78
N LEU A 80 5.98 -0.13 -1.18
CA LEU A 80 7.24 -0.55 -1.80
C LEU A 80 7.00 -1.25 -3.14
N PHE A 81 6.06 -2.19 -3.19
CA PHE A 81 5.70 -2.87 -4.44
C PHE A 81 5.21 -1.86 -5.48
N THR A 82 4.29 -0.97 -5.12
CA THR A 82 3.73 0.05 -6.02
C THR A 82 4.82 0.95 -6.60
N LEU A 83 5.75 1.44 -5.76
CA LEU A 83 6.84 2.30 -6.21
C LEU A 83 7.76 1.57 -7.20
N VAL A 84 8.13 0.32 -6.94
CA VAL A 84 9.02 -0.45 -7.82
C VAL A 84 8.29 -0.87 -9.11
N TYR A 85 7.13 -1.51 -8.96
CA TYR A 85 6.37 -2.09 -10.06
C TYR A 85 5.82 -1.01 -10.99
N GLY A 86 5.21 0.04 -10.42
CA GLY A 86 4.63 1.13 -11.19
C GLY A 86 5.68 1.98 -11.89
N SER A 87 6.84 2.24 -11.25
CA SER A 87 7.95 2.93 -11.92
C SER A 87 8.52 2.10 -13.07
N LEU A 88 8.68 0.78 -12.89
CA LEU A 88 9.16 -0.09 -13.96
C LEU A 88 8.18 -0.11 -15.14
N ALA A 89 6.88 -0.19 -14.87
CA ALA A 89 5.84 -0.13 -15.90
C ALA A 89 5.78 1.24 -16.61
N ALA A 90 5.96 2.35 -15.88
CA ALA A 90 5.90 3.69 -16.47
C ALA A 90 7.11 4.01 -17.37
N HIS A 91 8.31 3.55 -17.00
CA HIS A 91 9.54 3.92 -17.71
C HIS A 91 9.92 2.98 -18.85
N ASN A 92 9.42 1.73 -18.85
CA ASN A 92 9.80 0.75 -19.84
C ASN A 92 8.59 0.25 -20.64
N ARG A 93 8.53 0.60 -21.94
CA ARG A 93 7.48 0.18 -22.88
C ARG A 93 7.27 -1.34 -22.94
N ARG A 94 8.33 -2.14 -22.77
CA ARG A 94 8.20 -3.61 -22.76
C ARG A 94 7.61 -4.10 -21.45
N ALA A 95 8.05 -3.51 -20.34
CA ALA A 95 7.51 -3.83 -19.03
C ALA A 95 6.03 -3.44 -18.96
N GLU A 96 5.65 -2.25 -19.43
CA GLU A 96 4.27 -1.80 -19.52
C GLU A 96 3.33 -2.82 -20.19
N LYS A 97 3.72 -3.32 -21.38
CA LYS A 97 2.94 -4.29 -22.16
C LYS A 97 2.72 -5.63 -21.44
N VAL A 98 3.52 -5.95 -20.42
CA VAL A 98 3.43 -7.22 -19.68
C VAL A 98 2.88 -6.99 -18.27
N LEU A 99 3.44 -6.03 -17.55
CA LEU A 99 3.13 -5.73 -16.16
C LEU A 99 1.70 -5.17 -16.01
N ILE A 100 1.27 -4.23 -16.85
CA ILE A 100 -0.08 -3.65 -16.72
C ILE A 100 -1.17 -4.71 -16.94
N PRO A 101 -1.14 -5.53 -18.01
CA PRO A 101 -2.10 -6.62 -18.17
C PRO A 101 -1.99 -7.70 -17.09
N LEU A 102 -0.77 -8.02 -16.61
CA LEU A 102 -0.59 -8.97 -15.52
C LEU A 102 -1.26 -8.46 -14.24
N LEU A 103 -1.10 -7.17 -13.92
CA LEU A 103 -1.74 -6.52 -12.79
C LEU A 103 -3.27 -6.56 -12.91
N ASP A 104 -3.79 -6.34 -14.12
CA ASP A 104 -5.23 -6.38 -14.43
C ASP A 104 -5.83 -7.79 -14.26
N ILE A 105 -5.10 -8.82 -14.70
CA ILE A 105 -5.49 -10.22 -14.48
C ILE A 105 -5.45 -10.55 -12.99
N LEU A 106 -4.38 -10.18 -12.29
CA LEU A 106 -4.23 -10.49 -10.86
C LEU A 106 -5.28 -9.81 -9.99
N GLN A 107 -5.71 -8.59 -10.31
CA GLN A 107 -6.78 -7.91 -9.56
C GLN A 107 -8.17 -8.51 -9.79
N SER A 108 -8.38 -9.19 -10.92
CA SER A 108 -9.67 -9.82 -11.25
C SER A 108 -9.93 -11.11 -10.46
N VAL A 109 -8.87 -11.72 -9.91
CA VAL A 109 -8.98 -12.96 -9.13
C VAL A 109 -9.49 -12.62 -7.72
N PRO A 110 -10.58 -13.26 -7.27
CA PRO A 110 -11.12 -13.00 -5.93
C PRO A 110 -10.09 -13.26 -4.84
N VAL A 111 -10.03 -12.36 -3.84
CA VAL A 111 -9.11 -12.47 -2.70
C VAL A 111 -9.27 -13.83 -2.00
N LEU A 112 -10.50 -14.34 -1.86
CA LEU A 112 -10.76 -15.67 -1.26
C LEU A 112 -10.05 -16.82 -2.01
N GLY A 113 -9.90 -16.71 -3.33
CA GLY A 113 -9.20 -17.69 -4.15
C GLY A 113 -7.70 -17.70 -3.88
N PHE A 114 -7.08 -16.52 -3.77
CA PHE A 114 -5.68 -16.40 -3.37
C PHE A 114 -5.44 -16.93 -1.96
N LEU A 115 -6.35 -16.66 -1.04
CA LEU A 115 -6.16 -16.99 0.37
C LEU A 115 -6.11 -18.48 0.65
N SER A 116 -6.96 -19.28 0.03
CA SER A 116 -6.95 -20.74 0.22
C SER A 116 -5.58 -21.36 -0.10
N ILE A 117 -4.95 -20.87 -1.17
CA ILE A 117 -3.63 -21.35 -1.62
C ILE A 117 -2.52 -20.74 -0.76
N THR A 118 -2.57 -19.42 -0.53
CA THR A 118 -1.49 -18.68 0.13
C THR A 118 -1.43 -18.94 1.63
N VAL A 119 -2.55 -19.07 2.33
CA VAL A 119 -2.60 -19.47 3.74
C VAL A 119 -1.93 -20.83 3.91
N THR A 120 -2.29 -21.81 3.08
CA THR A 120 -1.67 -23.14 3.09
C THR A 120 -0.17 -23.06 2.82
N GLY A 121 0.23 -22.25 1.83
CA GLY A 121 1.64 -22.03 1.49
C GLY A 121 2.45 -21.39 2.62
N PHE A 122 1.93 -20.35 3.28
CA PHE A 122 2.61 -19.68 4.39
C PHE A 122 2.68 -20.55 5.65
N ILE A 123 1.65 -21.33 5.94
CA ILE A 123 1.67 -22.31 7.04
C ILE A 123 2.73 -23.39 6.77
N ALA A 124 2.84 -23.87 5.52
CA ALA A 124 3.87 -24.84 5.13
C ALA A 124 5.29 -24.25 5.18
N LEU A 125 5.45 -22.96 4.90
CA LEU A 125 6.75 -22.27 4.94
C LEU A 125 7.23 -22.00 6.36
N PHE A 126 6.31 -21.80 7.31
CA PHE A 126 6.60 -21.54 8.73
C PHE A 126 5.88 -22.56 9.63
N PRO A 127 6.26 -23.86 9.58
CA PRO A 127 5.60 -24.89 10.36
C PRO A 127 5.79 -24.63 11.86
N GLY A 128 4.69 -24.68 12.62
CA GLY A 128 4.73 -24.52 14.08
C GLY A 128 4.96 -23.08 14.59
N SER A 129 4.61 -22.06 13.80
CA SER A 129 4.69 -20.66 14.20
C SER A 129 3.46 -19.84 13.79
N LEU A 130 3.06 -18.87 14.61
CA LEU A 130 2.04 -17.86 14.26
C LEU A 130 2.46 -16.99 13.09
N VAL A 131 3.77 -16.92 12.80
CA VAL A 131 4.33 -16.11 11.70
C VAL A 131 3.74 -16.51 10.35
N GLY A 132 3.47 -17.80 10.11
CA GLY A 132 2.84 -18.23 8.85
C GLY A 132 1.42 -17.68 8.69
N LEU A 133 0.64 -17.69 9.78
CA LEU A 133 -0.72 -17.19 9.78
C LEU A 133 -0.78 -15.65 9.72
N GLU A 134 0.15 -14.97 10.41
CA GLU A 134 0.34 -13.52 10.32
C GLU A 134 0.76 -13.10 8.91
N ALA A 135 1.72 -13.79 8.30
CA ALA A 135 2.16 -13.54 6.93
C ALA A 135 1.02 -13.72 5.92
N ALA A 136 0.20 -14.76 6.08
CA ALA A 136 -0.97 -14.96 5.24
C ALA A 136 -1.99 -13.82 5.36
N SER A 137 -2.20 -13.32 6.58
CA SER A 137 -3.10 -12.19 6.82
C SER A 137 -2.53 -10.88 6.26
N ILE A 138 -1.22 -10.62 6.44
CA ILE A 138 -0.52 -9.48 5.81
C ILE A 138 -0.65 -9.57 4.29
N PHE A 139 -0.48 -10.75 3.71
CA PHE A 139 -0.62 -10.99 2.28
C PHE A 139 -2.06 -10.73 1.79
N ALA A 140 -3.06 -11.14 2.56
CA ALA A 140 -4.48 -10.84 2.29
C ALA A 140 -4.73 -9.33 2.19
N ILE A 141 -4.20 -8.59 3.17
CA ILE A 141 -4.31 -7.13 3.22
C ILE A 141 -3.56 -6.50 2.04
N PHE A 142 -2.32 -6.93 1.82
CA PHE A 142 -1.45 -6.47 0.76
C PHE A 142 -2.12 -6.59 -0.61
N THR A 143 -2.65 -7.78 -0.93
CA THR A 143 -3.32 -8.05 -2.20
C THR A 143 -4.58 -7.21 -2.38
N SER A 144 -5.32 -6.92 -1.30
CA SER A 144 -6.54 -6.11 -1.38
C SER A 144 -6.29 -4.64 -1.76
N GLN A 145 -5.09 -4.11 -1.47
CA GLN A 145 -4.79 -2.69 -1.67
C GLN A 145 -3.77 -2.40 -2.79
N VAL A 146 -2.88 -3.36 -3.09
CA VAL A 146 -1.72 -3.11 -3.96
C VAL A 146 -2.10 -2.80 -5.40
N TRP A 147 -3.19 -3.38 -5.93
CA TRP A 147 -3.60 -3.20 -7.32
C TRP A 147 -3.97 -1.75 -7.62
N ASN A 148 -4.97 -1.21 -6.91
CA ASN A 148 -5.44 0.16 -7.07
C ASN A 148 -4.32 1.18 -6.82
N MET A 149 -3.52 0.95 -5.79
CA MET A 149 -2.42 1.85 -5.47
C MET A 149 -1.36 1.87 -6.57
N THR A 150 -1.06 0.71 -7.17
CA THR A 150 -0.11 0.60 -8.30
C THR A 150 -0.64 1.26 -9.56
N PHE A 151 -1.93 1.08 -9.90
CA PHE A 151 -2.55 1.78 -11.02
C PHE A 151 -2.56 3.29 -10.82
N SER A 152 -2.95 3.76 -9.63
CA SER A 152 -2.98 5.18 -9.30
C SER A 152 -1.59 5.81 -9.40
N PHE A 153 -0.56 5.12 -8.90
CA PHE A 153 0.83 5.56 -9.02
C PHE A 153 1.29 5.60 -10.47
N TYR A 154 1.12 4.51 -11.23
CA TYR A 154 1.47 4.44 -12.64
C TYR A 154 0.79 5.57 -13.46
N GLN A 155 -0.50 5.81 -13.24
CA GLN A 155 -1.22 6.90 -13.90
C GLN A 155 -0.66 8.27 -13.51
N SER A 156 -0.35 8.48 -12.23
CA SER A 156 0.25 9.73 -11.74
C SER A 156 1.61 10.03 -12.39
N LEU A 157 2.39 9.00 -12.71
CA LEU A 157 3.64 9.15 -13.46
C LEU A 157 3.40 9.51 -14.93
N ARG A 158 2.33 8.96 -15.53
CA ARG A 158 1.96 9.23 -16.93
C ARG A 158 1.33 10.60 -17.14
N THR A 159 0.75 11.20 -16.11
CA THR A 159 0.10 12.51 -16.17
C THR A 159 1.00 13.68 -15.77
N VAL A 160 2.28 13.43 -15.47
CA VAL A 160 3.25 14.50 -15.19
C VAL A 160 3.35 15.43 -16.41
N PRO A 161 3.16 16.75 -16.25
CA PRO A 161 3.28 17.71 -17.35
C PRO A 161 4.62 17.61 -18.08
N LYS A 162 4.57 17.75 -19.41
CA LYS A 162 5.75 17.60 -20.27
C LYS A 162 6.81 18.66 -19.94
N GLU A 163 6.39 19.86 -19.57
CA GLU A 163 7.25 21.00 -19.22
C GLU A 163 8.13 20.68 -18.01
N LEU A 164 7.60 19.99 -17.00
CA LEU A 164 8.37 19.57 -15.82
C LEU A 164 9.39 18.47 -16.18
N THR A 165 9.02 17.59 -17.11
CA THR A 165 9.91 16.55 -17.62
C THR A 165 11.05 17.14 -18.46
N GLU A 166 10.76 18.13 -19.30
CA GLU A 166 11.76 18.87 -20.08
C GLU A 166 12.68 19.68 -19.17
N ALA A 167 12.14 20.35 -18.15
CA ALA A 167 12.94 21.04 -17.14
C ALA A 167 13.88 20.08 -16.41
N ALA A 168 13.40 18.91 -15.95
CA ALA A 168 14.24 17.89 -15.32
C ALA A 168 15.40 17.43 -16.22
N SER A 169 15.15 17.35 -17.53
CA SER A 169 16.15 17.00 -18.53
C SER A 169 17.19 18.11 -18.73
N LEU A 170 16.74 19.38 -18.78
CA LEU A 170 17.63 20.56 -18.85
C LEU A 170 18.54 20.68 -17.62
N TYR A 171 18.01 20.38 -16.43
CA TYR A 171 18.78 20.30 -15.18
C TYR A 171 19.67 19.06 -15.07
N ARG A 172 19.66 18.17 -16.08
CA ARG A 172 20.43 16.91 -16.13
C ARG A 172 20.23 16.04 -14.89
N LEU A 173 19.01 15.99 -14.38
CA LEU A 173 18.68 15.15 -13.22
C LEU A 173 18.94 13.67 -13.56
N SER A 174 19.54 12.94 -12.63
CA SER A 174 19.64 11.48 -12.72
C SER A 174 18.23 10.85 -12.68
N ARG A 175 18.10 9.59 -13.11
CA ARG A 175 16.81 8.87 -13.00
C ARG A 175 16.30 8.81 -11.56
N TRP A 176 17.22 8.63 -10.61
CA TRP A 176 16.88 8.67 -9.19
C TRP A 176 16.40 10.05 -8.74
N GLN A 177 17.10 11.12 -9.16
CA GLN A 177 16.72 12.48 -8.82
C GLN A 177 15.38 12.88 -9.45
N ARG A 178 15.14 12.48 -10.69
CA ARG A 178 13.85 12.66 -11.36
C ARG A 178 12.75 11.90 -10.62
N PHE A 179 12.99 10.64 -10.28
CA PHE A 179 12.05 9.83 -9.51
C PHE A 179 11.71 10.48 -8.15
N SER A 180 12.73 10.81 -7.35
CA SER A 180 12.56 11.32 -5.99
C SER A 180 12.07 12.76 -5.91
N ARG A 181 12.42 13.63 -6.87
CA ARG A 181 12.14 15.09 -6.81
C ARG A 181 10.97 15.55 -7.68
N LEU A 182 10.53 14.74 -8.65
CA LEU A 182 9.42 15.09 -9.53
C LEU A 182 8.29 14.06 -9.46
N GLU A 183 8.60 12.80 -9.72
CA GLU A 183 7.61 11.73 -9.92
C GLU A 183 6.95 11.23 -8.63
N LEU A 184 7.76 10.97 -7.59
CA LEU A 184 7.22 10.57 -6.28
C LEU A 184 6.37 11.70 -5.66
N PRO A 185 6.82 12.99 -5.69
CA PRO A 185 5.98 14.12 -5.29
C PRO A 185 4.64 14.19 -6.04
N SER A 186 4.62 14.07 -7.37
CA SER A 186 3.38 14.18 -8.15
C SER A 186 2.37 13.09 -7.82
N ALA A 187 2.84 11.90 -7.43
CA ALA A 187 1.98 10.78 -7.06
C ALA A 187 1.66 10.70 -5.56
N THR A 188 2.22 11.59 -4.73
CA THR A 188 2.08 11.51 -3.26
C THR A 188 0.62 11.64 -2.82
N ILE A 189 -0.13 12.59 -3.39
CA ILE A 189 -1.54 12.81 -3.02
C ILE A 189 -2.41 11.58 -3.41
N PRO A 190 -2.38 11.09 -4.67
CA PRO A 190 -3.12 9.89 -5.05
C PRO A 190 -2.74 8.64 -4.24
N LEU A 191 -1.45 8.46 -3.92
CA LEU A 191 -0.97 7.36 -3.09
C LEU A 191 -1.57 7.42 -1.67
N LEU A 192 -1.51 8.58 -1.02
CA LEU A 192 -2.07 8.78 0.32
C LEU A 192 -3.57 8.48 0.34
N TRP A 193 -4.31 8.95 -0.68
CA TRP A 193 -5.73 8.67 -0.79
C TRP A 193 -6.03 7.18 -0.92
N ASN A 194 -5.31 6.46 -1.80
CA ASN A 194 -5.48 5.01 -1.97
C ASN A 194 -5.17 4.26 -0.68
N ALA A 195 -4.10 4.68 0.01
CA ALA A 195 -3.69 4.09 1.27
C ALA A 195 -4.76 4.32 2.37
N MET A 196 -5.34 5.51 2.45
CA MET A 196 -6.44 5.82 3.38
C MET A 196 -7.67 4.94 3.10
N MET A 197 -8.10 4.87 1.84
CA MET A 197 -9.28 4.09 1.44
C MET A 197 -9.11 2.59 1.70
N ALA A 198 -7.93 2.04 1.41
CA ALA A 198 -7.61 0.64 1.69
C ALA A 198 -7.75 0.31 3.18
N ILE A 199 -7.32 1.23 4.05
CA ILE A 199 -7.37 1.04 5.48
C ILE A 199 -8.82 1.02 6.02
N SER A 200 -9.68 1.90 5.50
CA SER A 200 -11.07 1.98 5.96
C SER A 200 -11.92 0.76 5.60
N VAL A 201 -11.61 0.07 4.49
CA VAL A 201 -12.46 -1.03 3.95
C VAL A 201 -12.14 -2.40 4.56
N LEU A 202 -10.94 -2.60 5.10
CA LEU A 202 -10.39 -3.92 5.37
C LEU A 202 -10.77 -4.55 6.72
N ASN A 203 -11.66 -3.93 7.48
CA ASN A 203 -11.86 -4.29 8.87
C ASN A 203 -12.81 -5.48 9.12
N SER A 204 -12.92 -6.39 8.14
CA SER A 204 -13.88 -7.50 8.18
C SER A 204 -13.20 -8.85 7.89
N SER A 205 -13.24 -9.74 8.90
CA SER A 205 -13.22 -11.21 8.77
C SER A 205 -11.85 -11.90 8.62
N TYR A 206 -11.07 -12.08 9.70
CA TYR A 206 -10.04 -13.13 9.79
C TYR A 206 -9.87 -13.69 11.21
N THR A 207 -9.57 -14.99 11.28
CA THR A 207 -9.48 -15.83 12.49
C THR A 207 -8.13 -15.76 13.21
N LEU A 208 -7.50 -14.57 13.24
CA LEU A 208 -6.30 -14.31 14.04
C LEU A 208 -6.65 -13.40 15.21
N PRO A 209 -5.94 -13.53 16.36
CA PRO A 209 -6.09 -12.59 17.47
C PRO A 209 -5.95 -11.14 16.99
N GLY A 210 -7.07 -10.43 17.04
CA GLY A 210 -7.20 -9.05 16.57
C GLY A 210 -8.63 -8.55 16.79
N ILE A 211 -8.89 -7.27 16.52
CA ILE A 211 -10.23 -6.71 16.71
C ILE A 211 -11.28 -7.49 15.90
N GLY A 212 -10.92 -7.92 14.67
CA GLY A 212 -11.83 -8.68 13.81
C GLY A 212 -12.25 -10.03 14.40
N SER A 213 -11.33 -10.77 15.03
CA SER A 213 -11.67 -12.04 15.69
C SER A 213 -12.47 -11.83 16.98
N TYR A 214 -12.22 -10.72 17.69
CA TYR A 214 -13.01 -10.33 18.86
C TYR A 214 -14.45 -10.01 18.47
N VAL A 215 -14.67 -9.25 17.38
CA VAL A 215 -16.01 -8.97 16.84
C VAL A 215 -16.69 -10.27 16.44
N ALA A 216 -15.99 -11.15 15.70
CA ALA A 216 -16.55 -12.44 15.28
C ALA A 216 -16.96 -13.30 16.50
N ALA A 217 -16.11 -13.38 17.53
CA ALA A 217 -16.40 -14.11 18.76
C ALA A 217 -17.57 -13.48 19.55
N ALA A 218 -17.68 -12.15 19.61
CA ALA A 218 -18.77 -11.45 20.27
C ALA A 218 -20.11 -11.67 19.55
N VAL A 219 -20.10 -11.71 18.22
CA VAL A 219 -21.29 -12.01 17.40
C VAL A 219 -21.75 -13.45 17.60
N GLU A 220 -20.82 -14.42 17.57
CA GLU A 220 -21.11 -15.84 17.82
C GLU A 220 -21.69 -16.05 19.23
N ALA A 221 -21.10 -15.39 20.24
CA ALA A 221 -21.57 -15.41 21.62
C ALA A 221 -22.86 -14.59 21.86
N ARG A 222 -23.35 -13.84 20.85
CA ARG A 222 -24.45 -12.88 20.96
C ARG A 222 -24.27 -11.86 22.10
N ASP A 223 -23.02 -11.52 22.45
CA ASP A 223 -22.71 -10.56 23.49
C ASP A 223 -22.68 -9.13 22.91
N LEU A 224 -23.81 -8.44 23.04
CA LEU A 224 -23.96 -7.06 22.59
C LEU A 224 -23.03 -6.07 23.33
N ARG A 225 -22.65 -6.38 24.57
CA ARG A 225 -21.75 -5.51 25.36
C ARG A 225 -20.33 -5.62 24.85
N ALA A 226 -19.84 -6.84 24.63
CA ALA A 226 -18.54 -7.07 24.01
C ALA A 226 -18.50 -6.41 22.61
N LEU A 227 -19.54 -6.59 21.80
CA LEU A 227 -19.64 -5.95 20.48
C LEU A 227 -19.56 -4.41 20.58
N ALA A 228 -20.26 -3.79 21.55
CA ALA A 228 -20.20 -2.35 21.77
C ALA A 228 -18.78 -1.87 22.13
N TRP A 229 -18.08 -2.59 23.02
CA TRP A 229 -16.68 -2.29 23.36
C TRP A 229 -15.74 -2.40 22.15
N ALA A 230 -15.96 -3.38 21.27
CA ALA A 230 -15.21 -3.53 20.04
C ALA A 230 -15.41 -2.33 19.10
N VAL A 231 -16.66 -1.90 18.89
CA VAL A 231 -17.00 -0.74 18.06
C VAL A 231 -16.38 0.55 18.61
N VAL A 232 -16.47 0.79 19.92
CA VAL A 232 -15.84 1.95 20.57
C VAL A 232 -14.32 1.92 20.37
N THR A 233 -13.70 0.75 20.57
CA THR A 233 -12.25 0.59 20.37
C THR A 233 -11.86 0.87 18.91
N MET A 234 -12.61 0.34 17.94
CA MET A 234 -12.39 0.63 16.51
C MET A 234 -12.49 2.12 16.23
N ALA A 235 -13.51 2.81 16.73
CA ALA A 235 -13.68 4.25 16.55
C ALA A 235 -12.48 5.03 17.12
N VAL A 236 -12.02 4.68 18.33
CA VAL A 236 -10.84 5.30 18.95
C VAL A 236 -9.59 5.06 18.11
N VAL A 237 -9.34 3.83 17.67
CA VAL A 237 -8.16 3.49 16.85
C VAL A 237 -8.19 4.23 15.51
N ILE A 238 -9.35 4.28 14.84
CA ILE A 238 -9.52 5.00 13.58
C ILE A 238 -9.24 6.49 13.77
N LEU A 239 -9.79 7.12 14.83
CA LEU A 239 -9.53 8.53 15.13
C LEU A 239 -8.06 8.78 15.45
N LEU A 240 -7.40 7.90 16.20
CA LEU A 240 -5.98 8.01 16.50
C LEU A 240 -5.12 7.92 15.23
N VAL A 241 -5.39 6.94 14.37
CA VAL A 241 -4.66 6.78 13.10
C VAL A 241 -4.94 7.96 12.16
N ASP A 242 -6.19 8.42 12.06
CA ASP A 242 -6.56 9.61 11.28
C ASP A 242 -5.80 10.86 11.74
N GLN A 243 -5.80 11.13 13.04
CA GLN A 243 -5.20 12.35 13.60
C GLN A 243 -3.67 12.30 13.62
N LEU A 244 -3.08 11.16 13.98
CA LEU A 244 -1.63 11.03 14.18
C LEU A 244 -0.86 10.66 12.90
N PHE A 245 -1.50 9.95 11.97
CA PHE A 245 -0.83 9.46 10.77
C PHE A 245 -1.35 10.11 9.50
N TRP A 246 -2.67 10.10 9.26
CA TRP A 246 -3.22 10.55 7.97
C TRP A 246 -3.26 12.08 7.81
N ARG A 247 -3.91 12.81 8.72
CA ARG A 247 -4.01 14.27 8.65
C ARG A 247 -2.67 14.99 8.51
N PRO A 248 -1.61 14.61 9.25
CA PRO A 248 -0.30 15.25 9.11
C PRO A 248 0.32 15.01 7.73
N LEU A 249 0.17 13.78 7.19
CA LEU A 249 0.65 13.43 5.85
C LEU A 249 -0.11 14.15 4.75
N VAL A 250 -1.43 14.29 4.89
CA VAL A 250 -2.28 15.05 3.94
C VAL A 250 -1.94 16.54 3.97
N ALA A 251 -1.81 17.14 5.15
CA ALA A 251 -1.39 18.53 5.29
C ALA A 251 0.04 18.77 4.74
N TRP A 252 0.91 17.78 4.84
CA TRP A 252 2.25 17.84 4.26
C TRP A 252 2.25 17.69 2.72
N SER A 253 1.38 16.83 2.18
CA SER A 253 1.35 16.53 0.74
C SER A 253 0.75 17.65 -0.12
N ASP A 254 -0.01 18.57 0.49
CA ASP A 254 -0.58 19.74 -0.19
C ASP A 254 0.50 20.59 -0.91
N ARG A 255 1.74 20.58 -0.41
CA ARG A 255 2.89 21.25 -1.07
C ARG A 255 3.24 20.68 -2.45
N PHE A 256 2.76 19.49 -2.79
CA PHE A 256 3.01 18.80 -4.05
C PHE A 256 1.85 18.91 -5.04
N ARG A 257 0.80 19.65 -4.69
CA ARG A 257 -0.33 19.88 -5.57
C ARG A 257 0.12 20.66 -6.81
N LEU A 258 -0.08 20.07 -7.98
CA LEU A 258 0.32 20.65 -9.27
C LEU A 258 -0.75 21.58 -9.88
N GLU A 259 -1.90 21.73 -9.23
CA GLU A 259 -3.00 22.58 -9.70
C GLU A 259 -2.63 24.07 -9.60
N GLN A 260 -2.77 24.81 -10.71
CA GLN A 260 -2.55 26.27 -10.76
C GLN A 260 -3.71 27.09 -10.16
N SER A 261 -4.82 26.46 -9.79
CA SER A 261 -6.02 27.13 -9.28
C SER A 261 -6.04 27.10 -7.75
N GLY A 262 -5.44 28.12 -7.13
CA GLY A 262 -5.33 28.30 -5.67
C GLY A 262 -6.66 28.66 -4.99
N GLY A 263 -7.56 27.68 -4.86
CA GLY A 263 -8.89 27.91 -4.26
C GLY A 263 -9.34 26.88 -3.20
N GLY A 264 -8.51 25.91 -2.82
CA GLY A 264 -8.85 24.94 -1.77
C GLY A 264 -8.42 25.44 -0.38
N GLU A 265 -9.22 25.20 0.65
CA GLU A 265 -8.77 25.34 2.04
C GLU A 265 -7.51 24.48 2.26
N THR A 266 -6.43 25.10 2.74
CA THR A 266 -5.19 24.37 3.07
C THR A 266 -5.47 23.43 4.23
N PRO A 267 -5.27 22.11 4.07
CA PRO A 267 -5.47 21.16 5.15
C PRO A 267 -4.53 21.48 6.32
N SER A 268 -5.09 21.69 7.53
CA SER A 268 -4.31 21.94 8.74
C SER A 268 -4.19 20.68 9.60
N SER A 269 -3.07 20.52 10.30
CA SER A 269 -2.84 19.41 11.21
C SER A 269 -2.02 19.87 12.41
N TRP A 270 -2.61 19.74 13.60
CA TRP A 270 -1.97 20.11 14.86
C TRP A 270 -0.68 19.30 15.13
N VAL A 271 -0.62 18.04 14.69
CA VAL A 271 0.59 17.20 14.84
C VAL A 271 1.70 17.73 13.94
N LEU A 272 1.38 18.10 12.71
CA LEU A 272 2.35 18.66 11.79
C LEU A 272 2.89 20.01 12.31
N ASP A 273 2.01 20.84 12.88
CA ASP A 273 2.39 22.10 13.51
C ASP A 273 3.27 21.87 14.74
N LEU A 274 2.95 20.85 15.56
CA LEU A 274 3.79 20.42 16.68
C LEU A 274 5.16 19.95 16.21
N MET A 275 5.23 19.11 15.17
CA MET A 275 6.48 18.62 14.59
C MET A 275 7.34 19.76 14.00
N ARG A 276 6.71 20.77 13.39
CA ARG A 276 7.40 21.97 12.87
C ARG A 276 7.89 22.88 13.98
N SER A 277 7.18 22.91 15.12
CA SER A 277 7.58 23.71 16.30
C SER A 277 8.69 23.06 17.12
N ALA A 278 8.85 21.72 17.03
CA ALA A 278 9.88 20.96 17.71
C ALA A 278 11.22 21.01 16.96
N ARG A 279 12.32 21.00 17.71
CA ARG A 279 13.68 21.05 17.20
C ARG A 279 14.22 19.65 16.91
N ILE A 280 13.78 18.63 17.65
CA ILE A 280 14.24 17.24 17.48
C ILE A 280 14.10 16.75 16.03
N PRO A 281 12.95 16.95 15.33
CA PRO A 281 12.84 16.56 13.93
C PRO A 281 13.90 17.22 13.03
N THR A 282 14.24 18.49 13.28
CA THR A 282 15.28 19.20 12.52
C THR A 282 16.70 18.71 12.85
N LEU A 283 16.97 18.35 14.10
CA LEU A 283 18.25 17.77 14.53
C LEU A 283 18.45 16.37 13.94
N VAL A 284 17.42 15.54 13.95
CA VAL A 284 17.46 14.21 13.31
C VAL A 284 17.64 14.35 11.80
N GLY A 285 16.92 15.28 11.16
CA GLY A 285 17.07 15.56 9.74
C GLY A 285 18.48 16.01 9.35
N THR A 286 19.09 16.89 10.14
CA THR A 286 20.48 17.34 9.90
C THR A 286 21.51 16.25 10.19
N ALA A 287 21.29 15.42 11.21
CA ALA A 287 22.14 14.26 11.51
C ALA A 287 22.09 13.18 10.40
N LEU A 288 20.92 12.98 9.79
CA LEU A 288 20.72 12.01 8.71
C LEU A 288 21.01 12.56 7.30
N ALA A 289 21.13 13.89 7.15
CA ALA A 289 21.47 14.55 5.88
C ALA A 289 22.69 13.93 5.16
N PRO A 290 23.85 13.67 5.80
CA PRO A 290 24.99 13.07 5.11
C PRO A 290 24.70 11.65 4.60
N ALA A 291 23.90 10.87 5.32
CA ALA A 291 23.49 9.53 4.87
C ALA A 291 22.55 9.62 3.67
N GLY A 292 21.58 10.56 3.70
CA GLY A 292 20.68 10.82 2.58
C GLY A 292 21.44 11.26 1.32
N GLU A 293 22.39 12.18 1.46
CA GLU A 293 23.26 12.60 0.35
C GLU A 293 24.12 11.46 -0.20
N ALA A 294 24.65 10.59 0.67
CA ALA A 294 25.43 9.44 0.24
C ALA A 294 24.58 8.46 -0.59
N ILE A 295 23.35 8.18 -0.13
CA ILE A 295 22.37 7.34 -0.87
C ILE A 295 22.00 8.01 -2.20
N ASP A 296 21.71 9.31 -2.19
CA ASP A 296 21.36 10.06 -3.40
C ASP A 296 22.49 10.01 -4.44
N ARG A 297 23.75 10.16 -4.01
CA ARG A 297 24.93 10.05 -4.88
C ARG A 297 25.10 8.63 -5.41
N LEU A 298 24.98 7.61 -4.55
CA LEU A 298 25.10 6.21 -4.92
C LEU A 298 24.03 5.81 -5.95
N LEU A 299 22.77 6.08 -5.67
CA LEU A 299 21.65 5.73 -6.55
C LEU A 299 21.70 6.53 -7.85
N SER A 300 22.10 7.80 -7.82
CA SER A 300 22.31 8.60 -9.04
C SER A 300 23.44 8.04 -9.89
N ALA A 301 24.52 7.55 -9.28
CA ALA A 301 25.61 6.91 -10.01
C ALA A 301 25.20 5.55 -10.61
N LEU A 302 24.44 4.74 -9.88
CA LEU A 302 23.97 3.42 -10.33
C LEU A 302 22.92 3.52 -11.44
N LEU A 303 21.97 4.45 -11.33
CA LEU A 303 20.84 4.58 -12.25
C LEU A 303 21.13 5.51 -13.44
N GLY A 304 22.21 6.29 -13.37
CA GLY A 304 22.68 7.17 -14.44
C GLY A 304 21.76 8.37 -14.73
N SER A 305 22.20 9.24 -15.64
CA SER A 305 21.35 10.30 -16.22
C SER A 305 20.73 9.83 -17.53
N ASP A 306 19.54 10.32 -17.87
CA ASP A 306 18.79 9.95 -19.09
C ASP A 306 19.49 10.33 -20.41
N ASN A 307 20.67 10.96 -20.36
CA ASN A 307 21.30 11.61 -21.50
C ASN A 307 21.88 10.68 -22.58
N GLU A 308 21.78 9.34 -22.47
CA GLU A 308 22.42 8.42 -23.43
C GLU A 308 21.50 7.40 -24.13
N ARG A 309 20.20 7.32 -23.84
CA ARG A 309 19.33 6.28 -24.47
C ARG A 309 17.99 6.73 -25.03
N SER A 310 17.70 8.03 -25.02
CA SER A 310 16.39 8.58 -25.37
C SER A 310 16.14 8.82 -26.88
N GLY A 311 16.95 8.22 -27.78
CA GLY A 311 16.84 8.48 -29.23
C GLY A 311 16.65 7.26 -30.14
N GLU A 312 17.17 6.08 -29.80
CA GLU A 312 17.09 4.94 -30.72
C GLU A 312 15.90 4.03 -30.37
N PRO A 313 14.89 3.90 -31.26
CA PRO A 313 13.91 2.84 -31.12
C PRO A 313 14.65 1.50 -31.07
N PRO A 314 14.24 0.57 -30.19
CA PRO A 314 14.88 -0.74 -30.11
C PRO A 314 14.92 -1.36 -31.51
N ALA A 315 16.07 -1.91 -31.89
CA ALA A 315 16.26 -2.48 -33.22
C ALA A 315 15.06 -3.37 -33.59
N PRO A 316 14.50 -3.26 -34.81
CA PRO A 316 13.23 -3.91 -35.17
C PRO A 316 13.23 -5.42 -34.97
N ARG A 317 14.41 -6.08 -35.00
CA ARG A 317 14.56 -7.50 -34.65
C ARG A 317 14.33 -7.79 -33.16
N SER A 318 14.85 -6.96 -32.25
CA SER A 318 14.67 -7.15 -30.80
C SER A 318 13.22 -6.93 -30.39
N GLU A 319 12.53 -5.97 -31.02
CA GLU A 319 11.10 -5.75 -30.77
C GLU A 319 10.24 -6.89 -31.34
N ARG A 320 10.55 -7.39 -32.53
CA ARG A 320 9.87 -8.58 -33.10
C ARG A 320 10.08 -9.82 -32.24
N LEU A 321 11.29 -10.08 -31.76
CA LEU A 321 11.59 -11.22 -30.88
C LEU A 321 10.86 -11.12 -29.55
N PHE A 322 10.81 -9.92 -28.95
CA PHE A 322 10.05 -9.70 -27.73
C PHE A 322 8.54 -9.93 -27.95
N ASN A 323 7.96 -9.33 -29.00
CA ASN A 323 6.55 -9.50 -29.34
C ASN A 323 6.23 -10.97 -29.66
N LEU A 324 7.11 -11.68 -30.37
CA LEU A 324 6.97 -13.11 -30.64
C LEU A 324 7.03 -13.94 -29.35
N GLY A 325 7.95 -13.63 -28.44
CA GLY A 325 8.04 -14.29 -27.14
C GLY A 325 6.78 -14.09 -26.30
N VAL A 326 6.24 -12.87 -26.25
CA VAL A 326 4.96 -12.59 -25.58
C VAL A 326 3.81 -13.34 -26.25
N LEU A 327 3.74 -13.34 -27.58
CA LEU A 327 2.70 -14.07 -28.33
C LEU A 327 2.75 -15.58 -28.06
N LEU A 328 3.95 -16.17 -28.05
CA LEU A 328 4.14 -17.59 -27.74
C LEU A 328 3.75 -17.92 -26.30
N ALA A 329 4.10 -17.07 -25.34
CA ALA A 329 3.71 -17.26 -23.94
C ALA A 329 2.18 -17.21 -23.77
N VAL A 330 1.52 -16.21 -24.36
CA VAL A 330 0.05 -16.08 -24.35
C VAL A 330 -0.62 -17.26 -25.07
N GLY A 331 -0.10 -17.64 -26.24
CA GLY A 331 -0.60 -18.79 -27.00
C GLY A 331 -0.45 -20.11 -26.24
N GLY A 332 0.66 -20.32 -25.54
CA GLY A 332 0.89 -21.49 -24.69
C GLY A 332 -0.05 -21.54 -23.47
N LEU A 333 -0.30 -20.40 -22.83
CA LEU A 333 -1.28 -20.27 -21.75
C LEU A 333 -2.71 -20.58 -22.22
N LEU A 334 -3.10 -20.06 -23.40
CA LEU A 334 -4.39 -20.38 -24.00
C LEU A 334 -4.50 -21.86 -24.37
N ALA A 335 -3.45 -22.45 -24.95
CA ALA A 335 -3.45 -23.86 -25.32
C ALA A 335 -3.56 -24.78 -24.09
N THR A 336 -2.85 -24.46 -22.99
CA THR A 336 -2.95 -25.21 -21.73
C THR A 336 -4.32 -25.05 -21.08
N LEU A 337 -4.92 -23.85 -21.11
CA LEU A 337 -6.28 -23.63 -20.65
C LEU A 337 -7.30 -24.44 -21.48
N ILE A 338 -7.21 -24.41 -22.80
CA ILE A 338 -8.08 -25.18 -23.70
C ILE A 338 -7.88 -26.67 -23.46
N HIS A 339 -6.63 -27.14 -23.31
CA HIS A 339 -6.35 -28.54 -23.01
C HIS A 339 -6.96 -28.97 -21.67
N PHE A 340 -6.82 -28.16 -20.62
CA PHE A 340 -7.45 -28.42 -19.32
C PHE A 340 -8.98 -28.48 -19.43
N ILE A 341 -9.60 -27.55 -20.15
CA ILE A 341 -11.05 -27.56 -20.38
C ILE A 341 -11.48 -28.82 -21.14
N LEU A 342 -10.76 -29.20 -22.19
CA LEU A 342 -11.15 -30.34 -23.04
C LEU A 342 -10.90 -31.70 -22.37
N VAL A 343 -9.83 -31.81 -21.56
CA VAL A 343 -9.42 -33.09 -20.94
C VAL A 343 -10.02 -33.29 -19.56
N THR A 344 -10.14 -32.24 -18.75
CA THR A 344 -10.50 -32.35 -17.33
C THR A 344 -11.97 -32.02 -17.07
N VAL A 345 -12.52 -31.03 -17.76
CA VAL A 345 -13.91 -30.55 -17.57
C VAL A 345 -14.87 -31.21 -18.57
N GLY A 346 -14.42 -31.35 -19.82
CA GLY A 346 -15.22 -31.92 -20.91
C GLY A 346 -16.22 -30.90 -21.50
N PRO A 347 -16.52 -30.98 -22.81
CA PRO A 347 -17.31 -29.97 -23.52
C PRO A 347 -18.76 -29.86 -23.04
N ALA A 348 -19.32 -30.92 -22.43
CA ALA A 348 -20.68 -30.92 -21.89
C ALA A 348 -20.81 -30.03 -20.64
N GLU A 349 -19.83 -30.04 -19.75
CA GLU A 349 -19.83 -29.19 -18.56
C GLU A 349 -19.66 -27.72 -18.93
N VAL A 350 -18.81 -27.42 -19.92
CA VAL A 350 -18.66 -26.06 -20.48
C VAL A 350 -19.98 -25.55 -21.04
N GLY A 351 -20.69 -26.36 -21.82
CA GLY A 351 -22.02 -26.02 -22.33
C GLY A 351 -23.00 -25.72 -21.20
N SER A 352 -22.98 -26.53 -20.12
CA SER A 352 -23.82 -26.30 -18.95
C SER A 352 -23.47 -25.01 -18.20
N ALA A 353 -22.19 -24.67 -18.09
CA ALA A 353 -21.71 -23.46 -17.44
C ALA A 353 -22.10 -22.21 -18.22
N VAL A 354 -21.96 -22.24 -19.55
CA VAL A 354 -22.41 -21.16 -20.45
C VAL A 354 -23.92 -20.96 -20.32
N LEU A 355 -24.71 -22.04 -20.32
CA LEU A 355 -26.17 -21.96 -20.20
C LEU A 355 -26.60 -21.36 -18.86
N LYS A 356 -25.97 -21.81 -17.76
CA LYS A 356 -26.18 -21.25 -16.41
C LYS A 356 -25.78 -19.77 -16.36
N GLY A 357 -24.65 -19.41 -16.96
CA GLY A 357 -24.18 -18.03 -17.10
C GLY A 357 -25.21 -17.14 -17.80
N LEU A 358 -25.73 -17.59 -18.95
CA LEU A 358 -26.77 -16.90 -19.73
C LEU A 358 -28.06 -16.72 -18.92
N HIS A 359 -28.47 -17.74 -18.16
CA HIS A 359 -29.62 -17.65 -17.28
C HIS A 359 -29.43 -16.59 -16.18
N THR A 360 -28.25 -16.52 -15.55
CA THR A 360 -27.92 -15.43 -14.62
C THR A 360 -27.92 -14.06 -15.28
N LEU A 361 -27.36 -13.93 -16.49
CA LEU A 361 -27.33 -12.66 -17.22
C LEU A 361 -28.75 -12.15 -17.51
N VAL A 362 -29.61 -13.02 -18.04
CA VAL A 362 -31.02 -12.70 -18.29
C VAL A 362 -31.72 -12.29 -16.99
N ARG A 363 -31.50 -13.04 -15.90
CA ARG A 363 -32.05 -12.71 -14.58
C ARG A 363 -31.58 -11.33 -14.11
N VAL A 364 -30.31 -10.99 -14.24
CA VAL A 364 -29.76 -9.69 -13.83
C VAL A 364 -30.33 -8.55 -14.70
N LEU A 365 -30.42 -8.74 -16.01
CA LEU A 365 -31.02 -7.78 -16.94
C LEU A 365 -32.50 -7.52 -16.61
N LEU A 366 -33.27 -8.57 -16.32
CA LEU A 366 -34.66 -8.44 -15.91
C LEU A 366 -34.79 -7.65 -14.60
N VAL A 367 -33.98 -7.98 -13.59
CA VAL A 367 -33.97 -7.24 -12.31
C VAL A 367 -33.62 -5.77 -12.51
N LEU A 368 -32.65 -5.46 -13.37
CA LEU A 368 -32.29 -4.08 -13.71
C LEU A 368 -33.42 -3.33 -14.41
N LEU A 369 -34.11 -3.97 -15.37
CA LEU A 369 -35.26 -3.41 -16.08
C LEU A 369 -36.47 -3.15 -15.17
N PHE A 370 -36.66 -3.95 -14.12
CA PHE A 370 -37.72 -3.72 -13.12
C PHE A 370 -37.30 -2.72 -12.02
N ALA A 371 -36.00 -2.44 -11.87
CA ALA A 371 -35.46 -1.48 -10.91
C ALA A 371 -35.24 -0.08 -11.50
N SER A 372 -35.23 0.05 -12.83
CA SER A 372 -35.29 1.30 -13.60
C SER A 372 -36.74 1.71 -13.87
#